data_AF-A0A0B1SFM8-F1
#
_entry.id   AF-A0A0B1SFM8-F1
#
_cell.length_a   1.000
_cell.length_b   1.000
_cell.length_c   1.000
_cell.angle_alpha   90.00
_cell.angle_beta   90.00
_cell.angle_gamma   90.00
#
_symmetry.space_group_name_H-M   'P 1'
#
loop_
_entity.id
_entity.type
_entity.pdbx_description
1 polymer ?
#
loop_
_entity_poly.entity_id
_entity_poly.type
_entity_poly.pdbx_seq_one_letter_code
_entity_poly.pdbx_strand_id
1 'polypeptide(L)'
;RQKGKLPVLIVSGSYLAHTQGKKHQSNLARRAAKEAQEQPFLPAPAQPKVELRKFVKIGRPGYKVTRERDPATGQQALLFQIDYPEIAEGVQPRHRFMSAYEQKIQPPDKRWQYLLFAAEPYETIGFKIPSREVDKSEKFWTMWNKDTKQFFLQVAFRLDSRINDNEVPPAPPPVMNAPMPPPPMFVHY
;
A
#
# COMPACT_ATOMS: atom_id res chain seq x y z
N ARG A 1 -60.25 28.57 2.41
CA ARG A 1 -59.76 27.21 2.78
C ARG A 1 -58.87 26.69 1.65
N GLN A 2 -57.57 27.01 1.62
CA GLN A 2 -56.55 26.32 0.81
C GLN A 2 -55.22 26.38 1.57
N LYS A 3 -54.69 25.22 1.95
CA LYS A 3 -53.44 25.05 2.68
C LYS A 3 -52.28 25.05 1.68
N GLY A 4 -51.43 26.06 1.72
CA GLY A 4 -50.17 26.11 0.97
C GLY A 4 -49.13 25.21 1.61
N LYS A 5 -48.70 24.19 0.85
CA LYS A 5 -47.59 23.27 1.13
C LYS A 5 -46.29 24.08 1.09
N LEU A 6 -45.55 24.18 2.20
CA LEU A 6 -44.20 24.77 2.21
C LEU A 6 -43.18 23.70 1.80
N PRO A 7 -42.25 23.99 0.87
CA PRO A 7 -41.28 23.03 0.36
C PRO A 7 -40.18 22.79 1.40
N VAL A 8 -39.92 21.51 1.70
CA VAL A 8 -38.76 21.10 2.50
C VAL A 8 -37.53 21.19 1.61
N LEU A 9 -36.79 22.31 1.72
CA LEU A 9 -35.46 22.44 1.15
C LEU A 9 -34.46 21.73 2.06
N ILE A 10 -34.14 20.48 1.77
CA ILE A 10 -33.02 19.77 2.41
C ILE A 10 -31.74 20.16 1.67
N VAL A 11 -31.02 21.15 2.20
CA VAL A 11 -29.69 21.55 1.73
C VAL A 11 -28.64 21.11 2.74
N SER A 12 -27.47 20.70 2.23
CA SER A 12 -26.26 20.23 2.92
C SER A 12 -25.88 20.94 4.24
N GLY A 13 -26.32 22.19 4.45
CA GLY A 13 -26.12 22.93 5.71
C GLY A 13 -26.80 22.35 6.96
N SER A 14 -27.85 21.52 6.81
CA SER A 14 -28.47 20.83 7.94
C SER A 14 -27.48 19.87 8.62
N TYR A 15 -26.70 19.11 7.85
CA TYR A 15 -25.74 18.14 8.40
C TYR A 15 -24.60 18.82 9.18
N LEU A 16 -24.07 19.94 8.67
CA LEU A 16 -23.04 20.73 9.35
C LEU A 16 -23.54 21.33 10.67
N ALA A 17 -24.77 21.85 10.68
CA ALA A 17 -25.38 22.39 11.91
C ALA A 17 -25.65 21.28 12.94
N HIS A 18 -25.98 20.06 12.49
CA HIS A 18 -26.24 18.94 13.36
C HIS A 18 -24.98 18.38 14.03
N THR A 19 -23.82 18.37 13.37
CA THR A 19 -22.55 17.92 13.97
C THR A 19 -21.91 18.98 14.87
N GLN A 20 -22.13 20.26 14.56
CA GLN A 20 -21.60 21.38 15.37
C GLN A 20 -22.54 21.77 16.53
N GLY A 21 -23.75 21.21 16.58
CA GLY A 21 -24.73 21.49 17.63
C GLY A 21 -24.35 20.90 18.99
N LYS A 22 -24.73 21.60 20.07
CA LYS A 22 -24.49 21.19 21.48
C LYS A 22 -24.95 19.76 21.80
N LYS A 23 -25.99 19.27 21.11
CA LYS A 23 -26.52 17.89 21.27
C LYS A 23 -25.57 16.82 20.70
N HIS A 24 -24.88 17.09 19.60
CA HIS A 24 -23.88 16.17 19.06
C HIS A 24 -22.63 16.13 19.96
N GLN A 25 -22.21 17.29 20.45
CA GLN A 25 -21.13 17.40 21.45
C GLN A 25 -21.46 16.65 22.75
N SER A 26 -22.68 16.79 23.27
CA SER A 26 -23.09 16.06 24.48
C SER A 26 -23.18 14.54 24.26
N ASN A 27 -23.61 14.11 23.07
CA ASN A 27 -23.67 12.68 22.73
C ASN A 27 -22.27 12.09 22.52
N LEU A 28 -21.33 12.84 21.94
CA LEU A 28 -19.92 12.45 21.86
C LEU A 28 -19.31 12.33 23.26
N ALA A 29 -19.52 13.31 24.13
CA ALA A 29 -19.04 13.28 25.51
C ALA A 29 -19.63 12.09 26.29
N ARG A 30 -20.92 11.80 26.11
CA ARG A 30 -21.57 10.62 26.74
C ARG A 30 -21.02 9.31 26.17
N ARG A 31 -20.73 9.23 24.87
CA ARG A 31 -20.09 8.04 24.26
C ARG A 31 -18.67 7.86 24.78
N ALA A 32 -17.86 8.91 24.84
CA ALA A 32 -16.51 8.87 25.40
C ALA A 32 -16.51 8.46 26.89
N ALA A 33 -17.45 8.95 27.68
CA ALA A 33 -17.60 8.55 29.08
C ALA A 33 -18.02 7.08 29.22
N LYS A 34 -18.92 6.59 28.36
CA LYS A 34 -19.32 5.18 28.35
C LYS A 34 -18.16 4.27 27.91
N GLU A 35 -17.42 4.64 26.87
CA GLU A 35 -16.21 3.93 26.42
C GLU A 35 -15.10 3.93 27.48
N ALA A 36 -14.96 5.02 28.25
CA ALA A 36 -14.01 5.09 29.37
C ALA A 36 -14.43 4.23 30.57
N GLN A 37 -15.74 4.01 30.78
CA GLN A 37 -16.28 3.21 31.88
C GLN A 37 -16.41 1.71 31.51
N GLU A 38 -16.56 1.40 30.22
CA GLU A 38 -16.64 0.05 29.65
C GLU A 38 -15.26 -0.50 29.27
N GLN A 39 -14.21 0.34 29.26
CA GLN A 39 -12.82 -0.10 29.38
C GLN A 39 -12.64 -0.79 30.74
N PRO A 40 -12.34 -2.09 30.78
CA PRO A 40 -11.97 -2.75 32.01
C PRO A 40 -10.80 -1.96 32.62
N PHE A 41 -10.92 -1.58 33.89
CA PHE A 41 -9.83 -1.03 34.69
C PHE A 41 -8.80 -2.15 34.97
N LEU A 42 -8.30 -2.79 33.93
CA LEU A 42 -6.98 -3.34 33.94
C LEU A 42 -6.07 -2.11 34.01
N PRO A 43 -5.10 -2.02 34.94
CA PRO A 43 -4.11 -0.97 34.87
C PRO A 43 -3.50 -1.06 33.47
N ALA A 44 -3.87 -0.10 32.61
CA ALA A 44 -3.30 -0.02 31.28
C ALA A 44 -1.79 0.06 31.52
N PRO A 45 -0.99 -0.91 31.04
CA PRO A 45 0.45 -0.79 31.16
C PRO A 45 0.78 0.58 30.58
N ALA A 46 1.35 1.45 31.40
CA ALA A 46 1.66 2.82 31.02
C ALA A 46 2.41 2.73 29.70
N GLN A 47 1.72 3.04 28.60
CA GLN A 47 2.32 2.97 27.29
C GLN A 47 3.47 3.98 27.37
N PRO A 48 4.73 3.53 27.31
CA PRO A 48 5.85 4.43 27.43
C PRO A 48 5.65 5.46 26.33
N LYS A 49 5.42 6.71 26.74
CA LYS A 49 5.27 7.82 25.81
C LYS A 49 6.65 8.05 25.25
N VAL A 50 6.99 7.28 24.22
CA VAL A 50 8.28 7.39 23.53
C VAL A 50 8.30 8.81 23.01
N GLU A 51 9.13 9.65 23.60
CA GLU A 51 9.40 10.98 23.05
C GLU A 51 10.05 10.75 21.69
N LEU A 52 9.29 10.97 20.62
CA LEU A 52 9.84 10.94 19.26
C LEU A 52 10.91 12.02 19.19
N ARG A 53 12.18 11.60 19.21
CA ARG A 53 13.32 12.49 19.02
C ARG A 53 13.21 13.09 17.62
N LYS A 54 13.10 14.43 17.56
CA LYS A 54 12.98 15.15 16.29
C LYS A 54 14.37 15.33 15.69
N PHE A 55 14.70 14.51 14.69
CA PHE A 55 15.92 14.65 13.92
C PHE A 55 15.67 15.43 12.62
N VAL A 56 16.67 16.17 12.14
CA VAL A 56 16.65 16.76 10.79
C VAL A 56 16.88 15.63 9.79
N LYS A 57 15.94 15.45 8.86
CA LYS A 57 16.05 14.38 7.86
C LYS A 57 17.07 14.76 6.80
N ILE A 58 18.05 13.88 6.59
CA ILE A 58 19.20 14.13 5.70
C ILE A 58 18.89 13.85 4.22
N GLY A 59 17.78 13.17 3.93
CA GLY A 59 17.33 12.84 2.58
C GLY A 59 17.06 11.35 2.39
N ARG A 60 17.12 10.90 1.14
CA ARG A 60 16.80 9.51 0.76
C ARG A 60 18.06 8.65 0.78
N PRO A 61 18.00 7.43 1.34
CA PRO A 61 19.13 6.51 1.35
C PRO A 61 19.38 5.94 -0.06
N GLY A 62 20.61 5.49 -0.30
CA GLY A 62 20.96 4.75 -1.52
C GLY A 62 20.34 3.36 -1.50
N TYR A 63 19.87 2.86 -2.64
CA TYR A 63 19.28 1.53 -2.72
C TYR A 63 19.61 0.82 -4.04
N LYS A 64 19.62 -0.51 -3.98
CA LYS A 64 19.74 -1.42 -5.11
C LYS A 64 18.73 -2.53 -4.96
N VAL A 65 18.03 -2.84 -6.05
CA VAL A 65 17.04 -3.93 -6.10
C VAL A 65 17.47 -4.91 -7.16
N THR A 66 17.65 -6.17 -6.76
CA THR A 66 17.98 -7.27 -7.66
C THR A 66 16.79 -8.22 -7.74
N ARG A 67 16.40 -8.57 -8.95
CA ARG A 67 15.40 -9.63 -9.17
C ARG A 67 16.13 -10.93 -9.40
N GLU A 68 15.91 -11.89 -8.53
CA GLU A 68 16.48 -13.22 -8.61
C GLU A 68 15.40 -14.22 -9.02
N ARG A 69 15.81 -15.26 -9.76
CA ARG A 69 14.94 -16.38 -10.12
C ARG A 69 15.70 -17.65 -9.80
N ASP A 70 15.10 -18.47 -8.94
CA ASP A 70 15.61 -19.79 -8.61
C ASP A 70 15.51 -20.67 -9.87
N PRO A 71 16.63 -21.23 -10.37
CA PRO A 71 16.63 -22.01 -11.61
C PRO A 71 15.97 -23.37 -11.47
N ALA A 72 15.89 -23.93 -10.25
CA ALA A 72 15.31 -25.25 -10.02
C ALA A 72 13.79 -25.19 -9.84
N THR A 73 13.31 -24.19 -9.08
CA THR A 73 11.88 -24.06 -8.76
C THR A 73 11.16 -23.02 -9.61
N GLY A 74 11.90 -22.19 -10.36
CA GLY A 74 11.35 -21.06 -11.09
C GLY A 74 10.86 -19.91 -10.20
N GLN A 75 11.03 -20.02 -8.88
CA GLN A 75 10.53 -19.07 -7.90
C GLN A 75 11.22 -17.70 -8.07
N GLN A 76 10.44 -16.63 -8.05
CA GLN A 76 10.96 -15.27 -8.17
C GLN A 76 11.20 -14.68 -6.78
N ALA A 77 12.36 -14.06 -6.60
CA ALA A 77 12.72 -13.34 -5.38
C ALA A 77 13.18 -11.91 -5.72
N LEU A 78 13.01 -11.02 -4.74
CA LEU A 78 13.54 -9.66 -4.77
C LEU A 78 14.51 -9.50 -3.61
N LEU A 79 15.72 -9.09 -3.93
CA LEU A 79 16.73 -8.70 -2.96
C LEU A 79 16.83 -7.18 -2.92
N PHE A 80 16.55 -6.61 -1.76
CA PHE A 80 16.69 -5.19 -1.48
C PHE A 80 17.98 -4.98 -0.70
N GLN A 81 18.87 -4.16 -1.24
CA GLN A 81 20.06 -3.66 -0.56
C GLN A 81 19.89 -2.15 -0.38
N ILE A 82 20.00 -1.67 0.85
CA ILE A 82 19.84 -0.25 1.18
C ILE A 82 21.07 0.20 1.98
N ASP A 83 21.71 1.24 1.50
CA ASP A 83 22.90 1.83 2.10
C ASP A 83 22.51 3.02 2.98
N TYR A 84 22.91 2.96 4.26
CA TYR A 84 22.63 3.97 5.28
C TYR A 84 23.91 4.54 5.91
N PRO A 85 24.80 5.18 5.14
CA PRO A 85 26.12 5.62 5.63
C PRO A 85 26.07 6.58 6.84
N GLU A 86 25.02 7.37 6.98
CA GLU A 86 24.83 8.37 8.05
C GLU A 86 23.68 8.02 9.02
N ILE A 87 23.41 6.72 9.25
CA ILE A 87 22.39 6.28 10.22
C ILE A 87 22.75 6.71 11.65
N ALA A 88 21.74 7.07 12.44
CA ALA A 88 21.92 7.41 13.85
C ALA A 88 22.42 6.22 14.68
N GLU A 89 23.28 6.49 15.66
CA GLU A 89 23.84 5.46 16.53
C GLU A 89 22.75 4.73 17.33
N GLY A 90 22.83 3.40 17.35
CA GLY A 90 21.86 2.53 18.04
C GLY A 90 20.54 2.32 17.30
N VAL A 91 20.32 2.97 16.15
CA VAL A 91 19.12 2.76 15.31
C VAL A 91 19.35 1.60 14.35
N GLN A 92 18.35 0.73 14.23
CA GLN A 92 18.33 -0.34 13.22
C GLN A 92 17.22 -0.06 12.20
N PRO A 93 17.47 -0.24 10.89
CA PRO A 93 16.45 -0.09 9.87
C PRO A 93 15.27 -1.02 10.10
N ARG A 94 14.06 -0.50 9.90
CA ARG A 94 12.80 -1.26 9.99
C ARG A 94 12.14 -1.32 8.63
N HIS A 95 11.42 -2.41 8.38
CA HIS A 95 10.64 -2.59 7.15
C HIS A 95 9.19 -2.93 7.49
N ARG A 96 8.26 -2.57 6.59
CA ARG A 96 6.84 -2.90 6.72
C ARG A 96 6.19 -3.07 5.35
N PHE A 97 5.33 -4.07 5.22
CA PHE A 97 4.40 -4.17 4.09
C PHE A 97 3.17 -3.27 4.35
N MET A 98 2.87 -2.40 3.39
CA MET A 98 1.75 -1.48 3.41
C MET A 98 0.84 -1.78 2.21
N SER A 99 -0.46 -1.82 2.45
CA SER A 99 -1.44 -2.02 1.38
C SER A 99 -1.65 -0.73 0.57
N ALA A 100 -2.09 -0.85 -0.68
CA ALA A 100 -2.37 0.32 -1.51
C ALA A 100 -3.49 1.23 -0.96
N TYR A 101 -4.33 0.73 -0.04
CA TYR A 101 -5.40 1.51 0.60
C TYR A 101 -4.93 2.49 1.66
N GLU A 102 -3.73 2.29 2.21
CA GLU A 102 -3.18 3.15 3.27
C GLU A 102 -2.53 4.42 2.71
N GLN A 103 -2.15 4.42 1.43
CA GLN A 103 -1.51 5.56 0.79
C GLN A 103 -2.54 6.60 0.33
N LYS A 104 -2.29 7.88 0.61
CA LYS A 104 -3.16 9.01 0.23
C LYS A 104 -2.75 9.74 -1.07
N ILE A 105 -1.68 9.30 -1.72
CA ILE A 105 -1.04 10.03 -2.83
C ILE A 105 -1.64 9.62 -4.18
N GLN A 106 -1.81 8.32 -4.41
CA GLN A 106 -2.32 7.78 -5.67
C GLN A 106 -3.63 7.01 -5.41
N PRO A 107 -4.46 6.82 -6.45
CA PRO A 107 -5.62 5.94 -6.37
C PRO A 107 -5.21 4.54 -5.88
N PRO A 108 -5.97 3.93 -4.96
CA PRO A 108 -5.60 2.64 -4.38
C PRO A 108 -5.78 1.51 -5.39
N ASP A 109 -4.66 0.91 -5.82
CA ASP A 109 -4.63 -0.27 -6.69
C ASP A 109 -4.37 -1.56 -5.90
N LYS A 110 -5.35 -2.47 -5.82
CA LYS A 110 -5.20 -3.78 -5.14
C LYS A 110 -4.11 -4.69 -5.71
N ARG A 111 -3.72 -4.47 -6.97
CA ARG A 111 -2.72 -5.32 -7.67
C ARG A 111 -1.31 -5.13 -7.11
N TRP A 112 -1.10 -4.09 -6.32
CA TRP A 112 0.19 -3.69 -5.81
C TRP A 112 0.18 -3.59 -4.28
N GLN A 113 1.32 -3.91 -3.69
CA GLN A 113 1.66 -3.64 -2.30
C GLN A 113 2.86 -2.72 -2.27
N TYR A 114 3.08 -2.06 -1.14
CA TYR A 114 4.22 -1.17 -0.94
C TYR A 114 5.09 -1.70 0.18
N LEU A 115 6.35 -1.96 -0.11
CA LEU A 115 7.34 -2.34 0.88
C LEU A 115 8.08 -1.09 1.34
N LEU A 116 7.84 -0.69 2.58
CA LEU A 116 8.43 0.50 3.19
C LEU A 116 9.67 0.14 3.97
N PHE A 117 10.68 1.01 3.91
CA PHE A 117 11.87 0.97 4.77
C PHE A 117 12.03 2.30 5.47
N ALA A 118 12.27 2.26 6.77
CA ALA A 118 12.44 3.42 7.62
C ALA A 118 13.69 3.25 8.49
N ALA A 119 14.56 4.25 8.45
CA ALA A 119 15.71 4.38 9.35
C ALA A 119 15.93 5.87 9.61
N GLU A 120 16.07 6.27 10.87
CA GLU A 120 16.40 7.66 11.21
C GLU A 120 17.90 7.90 11.02
N PRO A 121 18.34 9.06 10.47
CA PRO A 121 17.57 10.25 10.07
C PRO A 121 17.10 10.26 8.60
N TYR A 122 17.18 9.14 7.89
CA TYR A 122 16.76 9.06 6.50
C TYR A 122 15.24 9.18 6.32
N GLU A 123 14.84 9.58 5.11
CA GLU A 123 13.44 9.52 4.69
C GLU A 123 13.00 8.07 4.49
N THR A 124 11.74 7.80 4.84
CA THR A 124 11.13 6.51 4.55
C THR A 124 10.98 6.33 3.05
N ILE A 125 11.57 5.26 2.52
CA ILE A 125 11.42 4.87 1.12
C ILE A 125 10.39 3.75 0.98
N GLY A 126 9.71 3.71 -0.17
CA GLY A 126 8.68 2.72 -0.47
C GLY A 126 8.86 2.13 -1.86
N PHE A 127 8.85 0.82 -1.96
CA PHE A 127 8.93 0.08 -3.21
C PHE A 127 7.57 -0.49 -3.58
N LYS A 128 7.12 -0.22 -4.79
CA LYS A 128 5.90 -0.81 -5.35
C LYS A 128 6.22 -2.24 -5.79
N ILE A 129 5.60 -3.21 -5.14
CA ILE A 129 5.77 -4.64 -5.41
C ILE A 129 4.43 -5.27 -5.83
N PRO A 130 4.42 -6.30 -6.69
CA PRO A 130 3.20 -7.02 -7.02
C PRO A 130 2.56 -7.60 -5.75
N SER A 131 1.24 -7.57 -5.65
CA SER A 131 0.49 -8.16 -4.53
C SER A 131 0.41 -9.69 -4.64
N ARG A 132 1.56 -10.35 -4.77
CA ARG A 132 1.70 -11.81 -4.74
C ARG A 132 1.92 -12.28 -3.31
N GLU A 133 1.55 -13.52 -3.03
CA GLU A 133 1.84 -14.10 -1.72
C GLU A 133 3.36 -14.20 -1.52
N VAL A 134 3.84 -13.66 -0.41
CA VAL A 134 5.23 -13.78 0.01
C VAL A 134 5.39 -15.09 0.79
N ASP A 135 6.41 -15.87 0.40
CA ASP A 135 6.79 -17.07 1.12
C ASP A 135 7.57 -16.65 2.38
N LYS A 136 6.97 -16.86 3.56
CA LYS A 136 7.56 -16.51 4.86
C LYS A 136 8.44 -17.64 5.44
N SER A 137 8.77 -18.63 4.62
CA SER A 137 9.74 -19.68 4.92
C SER A 137 11.18 -19.11 4.99
N GLU A 138 12.20 -19.97 5.07
CA GLU A 138 13.63 -19.59 5.14
C GLU A 138 14.10 -18.60 4.04
N LYS A 139 13.44 -18.56 2.89
CA LYS A 139 13.80 -17.66 1.79
C LYS A 139 13.44 -16.19 2.06
N PHE A 140 12.67 -15.91 3.12
CA PHE A 140 12.45 -14.57 3.65
C PHE A 140 13.44 -14.32 4.80
N TRP A 141 14.42 -13.45 4.55
CA TRP A 141 15.41 -13.11 5.57
C TRP A 141 15.80 -11.64 5.50
N THR A 142 16.23 -11.11 6.64
CA THR A 142 16.72 -9.74 6.80
C THR A 142 18.06 -9.75 7.48
N MET A 143 18.99 -8.91 7.04
CA MET A 143 20.30 -8.74 7.67
C MET A 143 20.64 -7.26 7.76
N TRP A 144 21.10 -6.84 8.93
CA TRP A 144 21.65 -5.51 9.15
C TRP A 144 23.14 -5.62 9.46
N ASN A 145 23.98 -5.14 8.55
CA ASN A 145 25.41 -5.04 8.77
C ASN A 145 25.72 -3.65 9.35
N LYS A 146 26.14 -3.61 10.63
CA LYS A 146 26.44 -2.38 11.35
C LYS A 146 27.74 -1.72 10.86
N ASP A 147 28.71 -2.50 10.40
CA ASP A 147 30.03 -2.03 9.99
C ASP A 147 29.96 -1.34 8.63
N THR A 148 29.30 -1.96 7.65
CA THR A 148 29.11 -1.36 6.31
C THR A 148 27.88 -0.45 6.25
N LYS A 149 27.05 -0.45 7.31
CA LYS A 149 25.77 0.26 7.38
C LYS A 149 24.81 -0.12 6.23
N GLN A 150 24.79 -1.40 5.90
CA GLN A 150 23.97 -1.95 4.82
C GLN A 150 22.85 -2.83 5.36
N PHE A 151 21.64 -2.56 4.87
CA PHE A 151 20.46 -3.36 5.15
C PHE A 151 20.11 -4.23 3.96
N PHE A 152 19.94 -5.52 4.20
CA PHE A 152 19.51 -6.50 3.22
C PHE A 152 18.15 -7.06 3.63
N LEU A 153 17.23 -7.14 2.67
CA LEU A 153 15.97 -7.84 2.82
C LEU A 153 15.74 -8.66 1.55
N GLN A 154 15.61 -9.98 1.71
CA GLN A 154 15.21 -10.86 0.63
C GLN A 154 13.76 -11.28 0.81
N VAL A 155 12.99 -11.15 -0.26
CA VAL A 155 11.57 -11.52 -0.31
C VAL A 155 11.37 -12.49 -1.45
N ALA A 156 11.08 -13.75 -1.14
CA ALA A 156 10.66 -14.74 -2.14
C ALA A 156 9.14 -14.72 -2.30
N PHE A 157 8.67 -14.69 -3.54
CA PHE A 157 7.25 -14.87 -3.83
C PHE A 157 6.90 -16.35 -3.90
N ARG A 158 5.72 -16.72 -3.43
CA ARG A 158 5.21 -18.07 -3.65
C ARG A 158 5.03 -18.29 -5.15
N LEU A 159 5.29 -19.51 -5.59
CA LEU A 159 4.98 -19.92 -6.94
C LEU A 159 3.46 -20.00 -7.05
N ASP A 160 2.84 -18.98 -7.61
CA ASP A 160 1.45 -19.08 -8.06
C ASP A 160 1.43 -20.07 -9.22
N SER A 161 0.93 -21.29 -8.99
CA SER A 161 0.48 -22.20 -10.05
C SER A 161 -0.68 -21.61 -10.87
N ARG A 162 -1.09 -20.38 -10.57
CA ARG A 162 -2.10 -19.58 -11.27
C ARG A 162 -1.53 -18.68 -12.36
N ILE A 163 -0.26 -18.82 -12.74
CA ILE A 163 0.13 -18.50 -14.12
C ILE A 163 -0.48 -19.58 -15.02
N ASN A 164 -1.82 -19.60 -15.08
CA ASN A 164 -2.49 -19.95 -16.31
C ASN A 164 -2.08 -18.83 -17.28
N ASP A 165 -1.02 -19.08 -18.04
CA ASP A 165 -0.76 -18.47 -19.36
C ASP A 165 -1.89 -18.84 -20.36
N ASN A 166 -3.15 -18.84 -19.90
CA ASN A 166 -4.34 -19.27 -20.63
C ASN A 166 -5.48 -18.25 -20.60
N GLU A 167 -5.29 -17.07 -19.99
CA GLU A 167 -6.09 -15.90 -20.39
C GLU A 167 -5.43 -15.27 -21.63
N VAL A 168 -5.56 -15.98 -22.76
CA VAL A 168 -5.63 -15.30 -24.05
C VAL A 168 -6.80 -14.33 -23.91
N PRO A 169 -6.62 -13.00 -24.07
CA PRO A 169 -7.76 -12.10 -24.09
C PRO A 169 -8.75 -12.63 -25.14
N PRO A 170 -10.06 -12.76 -24.83
CA PRO A 170 -11.00 -13.25 -25.82
C PRO A 170 -10.83 -12.43 -27.08
N ALA A 171 -10.52 -13.10 -28.20
CA ALA A 171 -10.31 -12.45 -29.48
C ALA A 171 -11.51 -11.53 -29.74
N PRO A 172 -11.29 -10.30 -30.24
CA PRO A 172 -12.39 -9.43 -30.61
C PRO A 172 -13.32 -10.20 -31.57
N PRO A 173 -14.66 -10.07 -31.43
CA PRO A 173 -15.60 -10.76 -32.29
C PRO A 173 -15.26 -10.46 -33.76
N PRO A 174 -15.33 -11.45 -34.67
CA PRO A 174 -15.05 -11.22 -36.07
C PRO A 174 -16.01 -10.15 -36.59
N VAL A 175 -15.44 -9.05 -37.08
CA VAL A 175 -16.21 -7.99 -37.73
C VAL A 175 -16.70 -8.57 -39.06
N MET A 176 -17.93 -9.11 -39.08
CA MET A 176 -18.52 -9.81 -40.23
C MET A 176 -18.78 -8.94 -41.47
N ASN A 177 -18.33 -7.68 -41.53
CA ASN A 177 -18.63 -6.76 -42.63
C ASN A 177 -17.40 -5.96 -43.12
N ALA A 178 -16.23 -6.58 -43.22
CA ALA A 178 -15.15 -6.01 -44.02
C ALA A 178 -15.29 -6.47 -45.48
N PRO A 179 -15.49 -5.58 -46.46
CA PRO A 179 -15.45 -5.96 -47.87
C PRO A 179 -14.06 -6.50 -48.21
N MET A 180 -14.00 -7.68 -48.83
CA MET A 180 -12.75 -8.31 -49.27
C MET A 180 -11.96 -7.36 -50.19
N PRO A 181 -10.62 -7.27 -50.05
CA PRO A 181 -9.81 -6.56 -51.02
C PRO A 181 -9.89 -7.26 -52.39
N PRO A 182 -9.97 -6.51 -53.51
CA PRO A 182 -10.06 -7.11 -54.83
C PRO A 182 -8.76 -7.89 -55.17
N PRO A 183 -8.87 -9.00 -55.91
CA PRO A 183 -7.70 -9.78 -56.32
C PRO A 183 -6.80 -8.98 -57.28
N PRO A 184 -5.46 -9.16 -57.20
CA PRO A 184 -4.53 -8.48 -58.10
C PRO A 184 -4.72 -9.01 -59.53
N MET A 185 -5.05 -8.08 -60.44
CA MET A 185 -5.10 -8.34 -61.88
C MET A 185 -3.67 -8.49 -62.41
N PHE A 186 -3.25 -9.72 -62.70
CA PHE A 186 -2.03 -9.97 -63.47
C PHE A 186 -2.31 -9.72 -64.95
N VAL A 187 -1.85 -8.57 -65.45
CA VAL A 187 -1.82 -8.27 -66.88
C VAL A 187 -0.68 -9.08 -67.51
N HIS A 188 -1.02 -10.07 -68.34
CA HIS A 188 -0.04 -10.71 -69.21
C HIS A 188 0.04 -9.89 -70.51
N TYR A 189 1.27 -9.53 -70.91
CA TYR A 189 1.61 -9.01 -72.23
C TYR A 189 1.63 -10.13 -73.26
#